data_AF-A0AAX3HLR7-F1
#
_entry.id   AF-A0AAX3HLR7-F1
#
_cell.length_a   1.000
_cell.length_b   1.000
_cell.length_c   1.000
_cell.angle_alpha   90.00
_cell.angle_beta   90.00
_cell.angle_gamma   90.00
#
_symmetry.space_group_name_H-M   'P 1'
#
loop_
_entity.id
_entity.type
_entity.pdbx_description
1 polymer ?
#
loop_
_entity_poly.entity_id
_entity_poly.type
_entity_poly.pdbx_seq_one_letter_code
_entity_poly.pdbx_strand_id
1 'polypeptide(L)'
;MGFFNRFFKKVEKVNEQEATLHELSEELYVESPVEEATSYWVSMAQNIIINAVKAADNDVERAFVLLNLKKGEASFDIFYQINGQLYFWDQLENEKIKNRIQNELLPQAPEVSNAVNEQFREADHPIISFAQLQFEWETKAWFSHIIWEDNLAAQLPKTQILNEWFRVIKEETKNRPLDSDAKFSWYPSNS
;
A
#
# COMPACT_ATOMS: atom_id res chain seq x y z
N MET A 1 -10.68 -32.42 -1.72
CA MET A 1 -12.14 -32.50 -1.99
C MET A 1 -12.53 -31.25 -2.78
N GLY A 2 -13.21 -31.38 -3.91
CA GLY A 2 -13.50 -30.25 -4.82
C GLY A 2 -14.56 -29.29 -4.29
N PHE A 3 -14.55 -28.05 -4.81
CA PHE A 3 -15.50 -26.97 -4.52
C PHE A 3 -16.96 -27.46 -4.52
N PHE A 4 -17.38 -28.16 -5.58
CA PHE A 4 -18.73 -28.69 -5.73
C PHE A 4 -19.14 -29.64 -4.60
N ASN A 5 -18.24 -30.50 -4.11
CA ASN A 5 -18.55 -31.41 -3.01
C ASN A 5 -18.70 -30.70 -1.65
N ARG A 6 -18.05 -29.55 -1.46
CA ARG A 6 -18.24 -28.72 -0.25
C ARG A 6 -19.56 -27.95 -0.34
N PHE A 7 -19.82 -27.35 -1.50
CA PHE A 7 -21.05 -26.63 -1.81
C PHE A 7 -22.29 -27.53 -1.61
N PHE A 8 -22.34 -28.71 -2.23
CA PHE A 8 -23.49 -29.61 -2.10
C PHE A 8 -23.74 -30.05 -0.66
N LYS A 9 -22.69 -30.29 0.13
CA LYS A 9 -22.82 -30.62 1.55
C LYS A 9 -23.35 -29.46 2.38
N LYS A 10 -22.99 -28.23 2.05
CA LYS A 10 -23.47 -27.04 2.77
C LYS A 10 -24.91 -26.71 2.40
N VAL A 11 -25.32 -26.92 1.14
CA VAL A 11 -26.73 -26.84 0.70
C VAL A 11 -27.59 -27.85 1.47
N GLU A 12 -27.10 -29.09 1.61
CA GLU A 12 -27.77 -30.15 2.38
C GLU A 12 -27.96 -29.74 3.85
N LYS A 13 -26.91 -29.20 4.49
CA LYS A 13 -26.98 -28.67 5.85
C LYS A 13 -27.94 -27.49 6.02
N VAL A 14 -28.05 -26.60 5.03
CA VAL A 14 -29.06 -25.52 5.06
C VAL A 14 -30.48 -26.08 5.00
N ASN A 15 -30.71 -27.09 4.16
CA ASN A 15 -32.01 -27.75 4.07
C ASN A 15 -32.38 -28.51 5.36
N GLU A 16 -31.39 -29.04 6.08
CA GLU A 16 -31.55 -29.70 7.38
C GLU A 16 -31.61 -28.72 8.56
N GLN A 17 -31.59 -27.40 8.32
CA GLN A 17 -31.51 -26.34 9.33
C GLN A 17 -30.24 -26.37 10.19
N GLU A 18 -29.21 -27.12 9.77
CA GLU A 18 -27.90 -27.22 10.42
C GLU A 18 -26.91 -26.13 9.99
N ALA A 19 -27.26 -25.37 8.95
CA ALA A 19 -26.52 -24.20 8.49
C ALA A 19 -27.50 -23.10 8.05
N THR A 20 -27.05 -21.85 8.07
CA THR A 20 -27.87 -20.72 7.61
C THR A 20 -27.67 -20.44 6.12
N LEU A 21 -28.66 -19.80 5.49
CA LEU A 21 -28.51 -19.28 4.12
C LEU A 21 -27.33 -18.31 3.99
N HIS A 22 -26.96 -17.63 5.08
CA HIS A 22 -25.80 -16.74 5.13
C HIS A 22 -24.48 -17.53 5.06
N GLU A 23 -24.32 -18.59 5.85
CA GLU A 23 -23.12 -19.45 5.82
C GLU A 23 -22.96 -20.19 4.48
N LEU A 24 -24.07 -20.48 3.78
CA LEU A 24 -24.04 -21.02 2.42
C LEU A 24 -23.64 -19.95 1.40
N SER A 25 -24.08 -18.70 1.59
CA SER A 25 -23.69 -17.57 0.75
C SER A 25 -22.21 -17.22 0.89
N GLU A 26 -21.63 -17.34 2.10
CA GLU A 26 -20.20 -17.18 2.35
C GLU A 26 -19.37 -18.27 1.65
N GLU A 27 -19.85 -19.51 1.58
CA GLU A 27 -19.17 -20.58 0.82
C GLU A 27 -19.29 -20.42 -0.70
N LEU A 28 -20.30 -19.69 -1.16
CA LEU A 28 -20.52 -19.32 -2.56
C LEU A 28 -19.80 -18.01 -2.95
N TYR A 29 -19.19 -17.34 -1.99
CA TYR A 29 -18.54 -16.07 -2.25
C TYR A 29 -17.39 -16.26 -3.24
N VAL A 30 -17.56 -15.67 -4.42
CA VAL A 30 -16.53 -15.50 -5.44
C VAL A 30 -16.18 -14.03 -5.38
N GLU A 31 -14.91 -13.71 -5.07
CA GLU A 31 -14.43 -12.33 -5.09
C GLU A 31 -14.73 -11.72 -6.45
N SER A 32 -15.23 -10.48 -6.43
CA SER A 32 -15.34 -9.72 -7.66
C SER A 32 -13.93 -9.42 -8.20
N PRO A 33 -13.76 -9.24 -9.53
CA PRO A 33 -12.45 -8.88 -10.10
C PRO A 33 -11.80 -7.66 -9.43
N VAL A 34 -12.60 -6.70 -8.97
CA VAL A 34 -12.12 -5.51 -8.25
C VAL A 34 -11.60 -5.85 -6.86
N GLU A 35 -12.26 -6.77 -6.15
CA GLU A 35 -11.80 -7.27 -4.85
C GLU A 35 -10.49 -8.06 -4.99
N GLU A 36 -10.37 -8.90 -6.02
CA GLU A 36 -9.12 -9.61 -6.33
C GLU A 36 -7.99 -8.63 -6.63
N ALA A 37 -8.23 -7.61 -7.47
CA ALA A 37 -7.26 -6.56 -7.78
C ALA A 37 -6.88 -5.74 -6.53
N THR A 38 -7.84 -5.47 -5.64
CA THR A 38 -7.60 -4.78 -4.37
C THR A 38 -6.76 -5.62 -3.41
N SER A 39 -7.07 -6.91 -3.29
CA SER A 39 -6.29 -7.86 -2.48
C SER A 39 -4.85 -7.99 -3.01
N TYR A 40 -4.68 -8.03 -4.33
CA TYR A 40 -3.38 -8.01 -4.98
C TYR A 40 -2.60 -6.74 -4.64
N TRP A 41 -3.24 -5.58 -4.74
CA TRP A 41 -2.67 -4.30 -4.35
C TRP A 41 -2.22 -4.30 -2.88
N VAL A 42 -3.07 -4.74 -1.95
CA VAL A 42 -2.77 -4.78 -0.52
C VAL A 42 -1.52 -5.62 -0.26
N SER A 43 -1.42 -6.80 -0.89
CA SER A 43 -0.24 -7.67 -0.79
C SER A 43 1.03 -6.98 -1.32
N MET A 44 0.92 -6.35 -2.50
CA MET A 44 2.04 -5.67 -3.14
C MET A 44 2.52 -4.46 -2.31
N ALA A 45 1.58 -3.61 -1.87
CA ALA A 45 1.86 -2.44 -1.03
C ALA A 45 2.53 -2.85 0.29
N GLN A 46 2.02 -3.90 0.94
CA GLN A 46 2.61 -4.43 2.17
C GLN A 46 4.06 -4.91 1.94
N ASN A 47 4.32 -5.64 0.85
CA ASN A 47 5.67 -6.10 0.53
C ASN A 47 6.63 -4.92 0.29
N ILE A 48 6.20 -3.89 -0.43
CA ILE A 48 7.00 -2.69 -0.70
C ILE A 48 7.36 -1.97 0.59
N ILE A 49 6.38 -1.68 1.45
CA ILE A 49 6.65 -0.91 2.68
C ILE A 49 7.48 -1.72 3.68
N ILE A 50 7.27 -3.04 3.78
CA ILE A 50 8.12 -3.92 4.59
C ILE A 50 9.56 -3.93 4.08
N ASN A 51 9.77 -3.98 2.77
CA ASN A 51 11.11 -3.95 2.18
C ASN A 51 11.78 -2.58 2.38
N ALA A 52 11.02 -1.48 2.31
CA ALA A 52 11.52 -0.15 2.63
C ALA A 52 12.01 -0.06 4.09
N VAL A 53 11.28 -0.64 5.03
CA VAL A 53 11.68 -0.69 6.44
C VAL A 53 12.91 -1.58 6.62
N LYS A 54 12.92 -2.79 6.05
CA LYS A 54 14.07 -3.71 6.11
C LYS A 54 15.34 -3.11 5.51
N ALA A 55 15.21 -2.29 4.46
CA ALA A 55 16.35 -1.63 3.84
C ALA A 55 17.06 -0.67 4.80
N ALA A 56 16.30 0.00 5.68
CA ALA A 56 16.79 0.94 6.67
C ALA A 56 17.17 0.31 8.03
N ASP A 57 17.15 -1.03 8.12
CA ASP A 57 17.35 -1.80 9.35
C ASP A 57 16.36 -1.38 10.48
N ASN A 58 16.60 -1.79 11.74
CA ASN A 58 15.67 -1.54 12.86
C ASN A 58 15.79 -0.12 13.45
N ASP A 59 16.54 0.77 12.81
CA ASP A 59 16.86 2.10 13.35
C ASP A 59 15.82 3.18 12.95
N VAL A 60 14.80 2.78 12.19
CA VAL A 60 13.73 3.68 11.75
C VAL A 60 12.52 3.62 12.68
N GLU A 61 12.03 4.79 13.06
CA GLU A 61 10.80 4.92 13.84
C GLU A 61 9.58 4.74 12.93
N ARG A 62 9.65 5.33 11.73
CA ARG A 62 8.60 5.27 10.70
C ARG A 62 9.19 5.30 9.30
N ALA A 63 8.47 4.70 8.36
CA ALA A 63 8.80 4.75 6.94
C ALA A 63 7.62 5.23 6.11
N PHE A 64 7.92 5.99 5.06
CA PHE A 64 6.95 6.55 4.15
C PHE A 64 7.41 6.33 2.72
N VAL A 65 6.51 5.87 1.86
CA VAL A 65 6.81 5.62 0.44
C VAL A 65 5.73 6.24 -0.43
N LEU A 66 6.14 7.12 -1.34
CA LEU A 66 5.31 7.56 -2.45
C LEU A 66 5.61 6.68 -3.66
N LEU A 67 4.55 6.12 -4.24
CA LEU A 67 4.61 5.33 -5.47
C LEU A 67 3.99 6.18 -6.57
N ASN A 68 4.75 6.50 -7.61
CA ASN A 68 4.21 6.90 -8.91
C ASN A 68 4.05 5.62 -9.73
N LEU A 69 2.82 5.27 -10.09
CA LEU A 69 2.51 4.07 -10.86
C LEU A 69 1.98 4.40 -12.26
N LYS A 70 2.05 5.66 -12.68
CA LYS A 70 1.72 6.06 -14.05
C LYS A 70 2.65 5.39 -15.06
N LYS A 71 2.06 4.99 -16.19
CA LYS A 71 2.77 4.33 -17.28
C LYS A 71 3.92 5.20 -17.79
N GLY A 72 5.13 4.64 -17.80
CA GLY A 72 6.34 5.32 -18.28
C GLY A 72 6.99 6.30 -17.30
N GLU A 73 6.37 6.56 -16.15
CA GLU A 73 6.89 7.47 -15.11
C GLU A 73 7.07 6.76 -13.76
N ALA A 74 6.92 5.43 -13.75
CA ALA A 74 6.90 4.63 -12.55
C ALA A 74 8.16 4.85 -11.71
N SER A 75 7.99 5.25 -10.46
CA SER A 75 9.09 5.55 -9.54
C SER A 75 8.63 5.47 -8.09
N PHE A 76 9.57 5.14 -7.20
CA PHE A 76 9.36 5.16 -5.76
C PHE A 76 10.17 6.31 -5.15
N ASP A 77 9.58 7.03 -4.21
CA ASP A 77 10.27 8.03 -3.40
C ASP A 77 10.07 7.68 -1.92
N ILE A 78 11.15 7.66 -1.15
CA ILE A 78 11.16 7.12 0.21
C ILE A 78 11.71 8.16 1.19
N PHE A 79 11.07 8.28 2.35
CA PHE A 79 11.59 9.05 3.47
C PHE A 79 11.29 8.36 4.79
N TYR A 80 12.13 8.59 5.78
CA TYR A 80 12.10 7.93 7.08
C TYR A 80 12.04 8.93 8.20
N GLN A 81 11.43 8.52 9.31
CA GLN A 81 11.60 9.17 10.60
C GLN A 81 12.66 8.44 11.41
N ILE A 82 13.72 9.16 11.79
CA ILE A 82 14.83 8.65 12.60
C ILE A 82 15.14 9.70 13.67
N ASN A 83 15.14 9.30 14.94
CA ASN A 83 15.36 10.19 16.09
C ASN A 83 14.46 11.44 16.06
N GLY A 84 13.18 11.26 15.75
CA GLY A 84 12.20 12.36 15.68
C GLY A 84 12.33 13.30 14.47
N GLN A 85 13.23 13.02 13.52
CA GLN A 85 13.45 13.87 12.34
C GLN A 85 13.20 13.11 11.03
N LEU A 86 12.68 13.81 10.02
CA LEU A 86 12.41 13.24 8.70
C LEU A 86 13.56 13.48 7.73
N TYR A 87 13.92 12.42 7.01
CA TYR A 87 14.98 12.41 6.00
C TYR A 87 14.54 11.66 4.76
N PHE A 88 14.83 12.23 3.59
CA PHE A 88 14.79 11.43 2.36
C PHE A 88 15.89 10.37 2.39
N TRP A 89 15.65 9.24 1.73
CA TRP A 89 16.58 8.11 1.76
C TRP A 89 18.00 8.48 1.28
N ASP A 90 18.11 9.39 0.31
CA ASP A 90 19.38 9.85 -0.26
C ASP A 90 20.14 10.84 0.64
N GLN A 91 19.46 11.40 1.65
CA GLN A 91 20.03 12.25 2.68
C GLN A 91 20.63 11.45 3.85
N LEU A 92 20.39 10.14 3.91
CA LEU A 92 20.94 9.28 4.97
C LEU A 92 22.46 9.15 4.83
N GLU A 93 23.17 9.19 5.96
CA GLU A 93 24.63 9.00 5.98
C GLU A 93 25.04 7.55 5.71
N ASN A 94 24.16 6.59 6.02
CA ASN A 94 24.45 5.17 5.89
C ASN A 94 24.40 4.70 4.42
N GLU A 95 25.58 4.54 3.82
CA GLU A 95 25.74 4.05 2.44
C GLU A 95 25.13 2.67 2.18
N LYS A 96 25.08 1.79 3.20
CA LYS A 96 24.49 0.45 3.03
C LYS A 96 22.98 0.55 2.81
N ILE A 97 22.30 1.41 3.55
CA ILE A 97 20.87 1.68 3.40
C ILE A 97 20.61 2.28 2.01
N LYS A 98 21.38 3.30 1.62
CA LYS A 98 21.27 3.94 0.30
C LYS A 98 21.46 2.95 -0.84
N ASN A 99 22.49 2.10 -0.76
CA ASN A 99 22.76 1.08 -1.78
C ASN A 99 21.63 0.04 -1.90
N ARG A 100 21.05 -0.42 -0.78
CA ARG A 100 19.90 -1.34 -0.81
C ARG A 100 18.69 -0.69 -1.47
N ILE A 101 18.35 0.53 -1.07
CA ILE A 101 17.22 1.26 -1.64
C ILE A 101 17.43 1.47 -3.15
N GLN A 102 18.59 2.00 -3.54
CA GLN A 102 18.90 2.33 -4.93
C GLN A 102 18.97 1.11 -5.85
N ASN A 103 19.56 0.00 -5.39
CA ASN A 103 19.81 -1.17 -6.25
C ASN A 103 18.73 -2.24 -6.15
N GLU A 104 18.01 -2.33 -5.03
CA GLU A 104 17.03 -3.38 -4.80
C GLU A 104 15.61 -2.84 -4.88
N LEU A 105 15.30 -1.71 -4.25
CA LEU A 105 13.91 -1.26 -4.07
C LEU A 105 13.42 -0.35 -5.20
N LEU A 106 14.13 0.73 -5.51
CA LEU A 106 13.73 1.68 -6.55
C LEU A 106 13.55 1.05 -7.95
N PRO A 107 14.41 0.10 -8.38
CA PRO A 107 14.28 -0.51 -9.72
C PRO A 107 13.02 -1.36 -9.91
N GLN A 108 12.31 -1.74 -8.84
CA GLN A 108 11.09 -2.54 -8.92
C GLN A 108 9.89 -1.73 -9.43
N ALA A 109 9.96 -0.39 -9.42
CA ALA A 109 8.80 0.47 -9.69
C ALA A 109 8.08 0.21 -11.02
N PRO A 110 8.77 0.01 -12.16
CA PRO A 110 8.11 -0.28 -13.43
C PRO A 110 7.36 -1.62 -13.43
N GLU A 111 7.94 -2.65 -12.82
CA GLU A 111 7.33 -3.99 -12.75
C GLU A 111 6.08 -3.95 -11.87
N VAL A 112 6.18 -3.33 -10.69
CA VAL A 112 5.05 -3.14 -9.76
C VAL A 112 3.92 -2.36 -10.42
N SER A 113 4.24 -1.25 -11.08
CA SER A 113 3.25 -0.42 -11.79
C SER A 113 2.49 -1.24 -12.83
N ASN A 114 3.20 -2.00 -13.66
CA ASN A 114 2.55 -2.83 -14.68
C ASN A 114 1.69 -3.93 -14.04
N ALA A 115 2.23 -4.66 -13.07
CA ALA A 115 1.55 -5.80 -12.47
C ALA A 115 0.27 -5.38 -11.75
N VAL A 116 0.31 -4.33 -10.93
CA VAL A 116 -0.86 -3.82 -10.20
C VAL A 116 -1.89 -3.23 -11.15
N ASN A 117 -1.48 -2.36 -12.08
CA ASN A 117 -2.44 -1.68 -12.95
C ASN A 117 -3.05 -2.59 -14.00
N GLU A 118 -2.42 -3.71 -14.35
CA GLU A 118 -3.05 -4.72 -15.21
C GLU A 118 -4.24 -5.39 -14.49
N GLN A 119 -4.12 -5.69 -13.19
CA GLN A 119 -5.23 -6.27 -12.41
C GLN A 119 -6.46 -5.35 -12.39
N PHE A 120 -6.26 -4.05 -12.13
CA PHE A 120 -7.37 -3.08 -12.15
C PHE A 120 -7.96 -2.88 -13.55
N ARG A 121 -7.11 -2.91 -14.60
CA ARG A 121 -7.59 -2.81 -15.98
C ARG A 121 -8.44 -4.02 -16.38
N GLU A 122 -8.01 -5.24 -16.03
CA GLU A 122 -8.77 -6.47 -16.26
C GLU A 122 -10.12 -6.47 -15.51
N ALA A 123 -10.17 -5.80 -14.36
CA ALA A 123 -11.37 -5.59 -13.56
C ALA A 123 -12.26 -4.42 -14.02
N ASP A 124 -11.95 -3.76 -15.16
CA ASP A 124 -12.65 -2.56 -15.65
C ASP A 124 -12.75 -1.43 -14.60
N HIS A 125 -11.67 -1.25 -13.83
CA HIS A 125 -11.56 -0.26 -12.77
C HIS A 125 -10.47 0.77 -13.10
N PRO A 126 -10.63 2.06 -12.70
CA PRO A 126 -9.56 3.04 -12.77
C PRO A 126 -8.24 2.50 -12.21
N ILE A 127 -7.13 2.70 -12.93
CA ILE A 127 -5.83 2.25 -12.46
C ILE A 127 -5.27 3.19 -11.38
N ILE A 128 -4.23 2.75 -10.67
CA ILE A 128 -3.55 3.56 -9.67
C ILE A 128 -2.58 4.53 -10.35
N SER A 129 -2.77 5.83 -10.13
CA SER A 129 -1.79 6.85 -10.55
C SER A 129 -0.71 7.04 -9.51
N PHE A 130 -1.10 7.24 -8.25
CA PHE A 130 -0.16 7.32 -7.14
C PHE A 130 -0.65 6.52 -5.94
N ALA A 131 0.28 6.12 -5.09
CA ALA A 131 -0.07 5.60 -3.77
C ALA A 131 0.89 6.10 -2.70
N GLN A 132 0.37 6.28 -1.49
CA GLN A 132 1.12 6.70 -0.32
C GLN A 132 1.06 5.60 0.72
N LEU A 133 2.23 5.10 1.11
CA LEU A 133 2.38 4.04 2.11
C LEU A 133 3.03 4.60 3.37
N GLN A 134 2.52 4.17 4.52
CA GLN A 134 3.03 4.55 5.84
C GLN A 134 3.27 3.30 6.66
N PHE A 135 4.32 3.31 7.47
CA PHE A 135 4.61 2.25 8.44
C PHE A 135 5.15 2.83 9.73
N GLU A 136 4.66 2.30 10.85
CA GLU A 136 5.10 2.65 12.20
C GLU A 136 5.80 1.45 12.85
N TRP A 137 7.05 1.63 13.28
CA TRP A 137 7.87 0.52 13.75
C TRP A 137 7.42 -0.04 15.09
N GLU A 138 6.95 0.78 16.03
CA GLU A 138 6.61 0.33 17.38
C GLU A 138 5.40 -0.60 17.37
N THR A 139 4.34 -0.23 16.64
CA THR A 139 3.07 -0.97 16.55
C THR A 139 3.03 -1.96 15.38
N LYS A 140 3.95 -1.84 14.41
CA LYS A 140 3.91 -2.54 13.12
C LYS A 140 2.69 -2.18 12.27
N ALA A 141 2.00 -1.10 12.62
CA ALA A 141 0.87 -0.58 11.87
C ALA A 141 1.35 -0.09 10.49
N TRP A 142 0.55 -0.36 9.46
CA TRP A 142 0.81 0.14 8.13
C TRP A 142 -0.48 0.62 7.48
N PHE A 143 -0.36 1.64 6.63
CA PHE A 143 -1.48 2.28 5.97
C PHE A 143 -1.17 2.53 4.51
N SER A 144 -2.20 2.51 3.68
CA SER A 144 -2.12 2.79 2.25
C SER A 144 -3.23 3.75 1.84
N HIS A 145 -2.89 4.66 0.95
CA HIS A 145 -3.82 5.58 0.30
C HIS A 145 -3.57 5.59 -1.20
N ILE A 146 -4.64 5.41 -1.98
CA ILE A 146 -4.59 5.33 -3.45
C ILE A 146 -5.10 6.66 -4.03
N ILE A 147 -4.40 7.15 -5.05
CA ILE A 147 -4.87 8.21 -5.93
C ILE A 147 -5.14 7.57 -7.30
N TRP A 148 -6.42 7.37 -7.60
CA TRP A 148 -6.92 6.79 -8.84
C TRP A 148 -6.70 7.72 -10.04
N GLU A 149 -6.58 7.16 -11.23
CA GLU A 149 -6.33 7.93 -12.47
C GLU A 149 -7.42 8.93 -12.85
N ASP A 150 -8.67 8.66 -12.46
CA ASP A 150 -9.84 9.50 -12.70
C ASP A 150 -9.98 10.65 -11.68
N ASN A 151 -9.12 10.66 -10.65
CA ASN A 151 -9.04 11.75 -9.69
C ASN A 151 -8.33 12.98 -10.27
N LEU A 152 -8.81 14.19 -9.98
CA LEU A 152 -8.11 15.42 -10.34
C LEU A 152 -6.70 15.50 -9.73
N ALA A 153 -6.51 14.91 -8.54
CA ALA A 153 -5.22 14.77 -7.89
C ALA A 153 -4.19 13.99 -8.73
N ALA A 154 -4.63 13.07 -9.60
CA ALA A 154 -3.74 12.35 -10.50
C ALA A 154 -3.06 13.28 -11.51
N GLN A 155 -3.60 14.46 -11.78
CA GLN A 155 -2.98 15.43 -12.70
C GLN A 155 -1.85 16.23 -12.04
N LEU A 156 -1.68 16.13 -10.72
CA LEU A 156 -0.61 16.84 -10.03
C LEU A 156 0.77 16.27 -10.40
N PRO A 157 1.81 17.13 -10.50
CA PRO A 157 3.19 16.67 -10.62
C PRO A 157 3.59 15.82 -9.41
N LYS A 158 4.32 14.72 -9.65
CA LYS A 158 4.85 13.84 -8.59
C LYS A 158 5.61 14.63 -7.52
N THR A 159 6.47 15.56 -7.94
CA THR A 159 7.30 16.39 -7.05
C THR A 159 6.46 17.27 -6.14
N GLN A 160 5.31 17.75 -6.61
CA GLN A 160 4.37 18.52 -5.78
C GLN A 160 3.75 17.61 -4.72
N ILE A 161 3.26 16.42 -5.10
CA ILE A 161 2.68 15.46 -4.15
C ILE A 161 3.73 15.08 -3.09
N LEU A 162 4.94 14.74 -3.50
CA LEU A 162 6.02 14.33 -2.62
C LEU A 162 6.39 15.41 -1.59
N ASN A 163 6.63 16.64 -2.06
CA ASN A 163 7.10 17.72 -1.21
C ASN A 163 6.03 18.19 -0.22
N GLU A 164 4.78 18.29 -0.67
CA GLU A 164 3.67 18.69 0.20
C GLU A 164 3.35 17.58 1.20
N TRP A 165 3.35 16.32 0.78
CA TRP A 165 3.16 15.21 1.69
C TRP A 165 4.27 15.18 2.76
N PHE A 166 5.54 15.25 2.35
CA PHE A 166 6.67 15.34 3.27
C PHE A 166 6.51 16.48 4.28
N ARG A 167 6.09 17.67 3.82
CA ARG A 167 5.83 18.84 4.69
C ARG A 167 4.74 18.57 5.72
N VAL A 168 3.63 17.96 5.30
CA VAL A 168 2.52 17.59 6.19
C VAL A 168 2.97 16.58 7.24
N ILE A 169 3.64 15.50 6.82
CA ILE A 169 4.16 14.48 7.74
C ILE A 169 5.15 15.11 8.72
N LYS A 170 6.05 15.99 8.26
CA LYS A 170 7.05 16.66 9.11
C LYS A 170 6.44 17.48 10.24
N GLU A 171 5.29 18.10 10.01
CA GLU A 171 4.59 18.85 11.06
C GLU A 171 3.85 17.91 12.03
N GLU A 172 3.21 16.86 11.51
CA GLU A 172 2.48 15.90 12.34
C GLU A 172 3.39 15.07 13.25
N THR A 173 4.57 14.67 12.79
CA THR A 173 5.48 13.82 13.59
C THR A 173 5.95 14.50 14.87
N LYS A 174 5.99 15.85 14.92
CA LYS A 174 6.42 16.61 16.12
C LYS A 174 5.58 16.33 17.36
N ASN A 175 4.29 16.04 17.19
CA ASN A 175 3.33 15.91 18.29
C ASN A 175 2.70 14.51 18.36
N ARG A 176 3.27 13.52 17.64
CA ARG A 176 2.66 12.19 17.51
C ARG A 176 3.50 11.10 18.18
N PRO A 177 2.96 10.40 19.19
CA PRO A 177 3.63 9.28 19.86
C PRO A 177 4.06 8.21 18.85
N LEU A 178 5.20 7.55 19.05
CA LEU A 178 5.75 6.55 18.13
C LEU A 178 4.94 5.25 18.04
N ASP A 179 3.98 5.08 18.94
CA ASP A 179 3.08 3.94 19.10
C ASP A 179 1.60 4.31 18.85
N SER A 180 1.36 5.27 17.96
CA SER A 180 0.02 5.82 17.77
C SER A 180 -0.98 4.88 17.10
N ASP A 181 -0.51 3.85 16.38
CA ASP A 181 -1.34 2.92 15.57
C ASP A 181 -2.37 3.65 14.69
N ALA A 182 -1.97 4.82 14.19
CA ALA A 182 -2.89 5.71 13.51
C ALA A 182 -2.23 6.33 12.28
N LYS A 183 -2.99 6.41 11.19
CA LYS A 183 -2.53 7.01 9.94
C LYS A 183 -2.21 8.50 10.09
N PHE A 184 -1.13 8.93 9.47
CA PHE A 184 -0.84 10.34 9.20
C PHE A 184 -1.71 10.85 8.05
N SER A 185 -1.81 12.17 7.91
CA SER A 185 -2.52 12.74 6.77
C SER A 185 -1.90 12.35 5.44
N TRP A 186 -2.78 12.20 4.46
CA TRP A 186 -2.46 12.01 3.06
C TRP A 186 -2.37 13.35 2.34
N TYR A 187 -1.68 13.37 1.20
CA TYR A 187 -1.70 14.54 0.32
C TYR A 187 -1.93 14.16 -1.14
N PRO A 188 -2.88 14.76 -1.85
CA PRO A 188 -3.88 15.69 -1.33
C PRO A 188 -4.86 14.99 -0.39
N SER A 189 -5.30 15.69 0.64
CA SER A 189 -6.22 15.18 1.67
C SER A 189 -7.63 14.88 1.13
N ASN A 190 -7.96 15.42 -0.05
CA ASN A 190 -9.18 15.15 -0.79
C ASN A 190 -8.79 14.40 -2.07
N SER A 191 -8.46 13.11 -1.95
CA SER A 191 -8.48 12.18 -3.08
C SER A 191 -9.61 11.20 -2.86
#